data_AF-A0A815MA87-F1
#
_entry.id   AF-A0A815MA87-F1
#
_cell.length_a   1.000
_cell.length_b   1.000
_cell.length_c   1.000
_cell.angle_alpha   90.00
_cell.angle_beta   90.00
_cell.angle_gamma   90.00
#
_symmetry.space_group_name_H-M   'P 1'
#
loop_
_entity.id
_entity.type
_entity.pdbx_description
1 polymer ?
#
loop_
_entity_poly.entity_id
_entity_poly.type
_entity_poly.pdbx_seq_one_letter_code
_entity_poly.pdbx_strand_id
1 'polypeptide(L)'
;MQDYCNLLRENITSLTSYSRRWICRIEQQPLLSSYNTTKEVQLKIVRTPERHVELMKASVEKIQQIIATYTTEVEKMYPRALFRITHRHHRTDVMKNLFKAAYSSLFDLSNKLKELHKQETIAKRALNDNDGQSQTRQQEILKAITEKIERTERAYDREKVIYRERATNIYQECRELEKERLDLIRKTLIKFIKAAFSFENVSAQRQIYEDLSSMLQNQQNTSEDLDFWARHYGVYDPTTSRSSLMSHTDDNRNERNSTQMASQRLERSQNFDTLSHTTTEIYVNESRIEHDEAESAE
;
A
#
# COMPACT_ATOMS: atom_id res chain seq x y z
N MET A 1 0.32 -2.17 -3.09
CA MET A 1 0.71 -1.20 -2.04
C MET A 1 1.01 0.16 -2.65
N GLN A 2 1.88 0.26 -3.67
CA GLN A 2 2.15 1.52 -4.36
C GLN A 2 0.88 2.17 -4.94
N ASP A 3 0.01 1.39 -5.59
CA ASP A 3 -1.24 1.90 -6.15
C ASP A 3 -2.17 2.47 -5.07
N TYR A 4 -2.18 1.86 -3.88
CA TYR A 4 -2.92 2.39 -2.74
C TYR A 4 -2.35 3.73 -2.26
N CYS A 5 -1.02 3.90 -2.24
CA CYS A 5 -0.42 5.21 -2.00
C CYS A 5 -0.82 6.23 -3.06
N ASN A 6 -0.88 5.83 -4.34
CA ASN A 6 -1.29 6.72 -5.42
C ASN A 6 -2.74 7.18 -5.24
N LEU A 7 -3.66 6.25 -4.94
CA LEU A 7 -5.06 6.54 -4.61
C LEU A 7 -5.17 7.52 -3.43
N LEU A 8 -4.40 7.32 -2.36
CA LEU A 8 -4.39 8.24 -1.23
C LEU A 8 -3.89 9.64 -1.63
N ARG A 9 -2.86 9.75 -2.49
CA ARG A 9 -2.37 11.05 -2.98
C ARG A 9 -3.39 11.77 -3.87
N GLU A 10 -4.12 11.04 -4.70
CA GLU A 10 -5.23 11.59 -5.49
C GLU A 10 -6.34 12.16 -4.59
N ASN A 11 -6.72 11.41 -3.55
CA ASN A 11 -7.67 11.87 -2.54
C ASN A 11 -7.16 13.10 -1.79
N ILE A 12 -5.90 13.11 -1.38
CA ILE A 12 -5.25 14.26 -0.73
C ILE A 12 -5.36 15.51 -1.62
N THR A 13 -5.01 15.37 -2.89
CA THR A 13 -5.03 16.48 -3.86
C THR A 13 -6.46 17.01 -4.04
N SER A 14 -7.41 16.10 -4.18
CA SER A 14 -8.83 16.43 -4.39
C SER A 14 -9.43 17.15 -3.18
N LEU A 15 -9.19 16.65 -1.96
CA LEU A 15 -9.68 17.26 -0.72
C LEU A 15 -9.02 18.62 -0.45
N THR A 16 -7.72 18.75 -0.72
CA THR A 16 -7.00 20.03 -0.58
C THR A 16 -7.55 21.08 -1.55
N SER A 17 -7.77 20.69 -2.81
CA SER A 17 -8.38 21.57 -3.82
C SER A 17 -9.82 21.94 -3.46
N TYR A 18 -10.60 20.99 -2.94
CA TYR A 18 -11.94 21.26 -2.42
C TYR A 18 -11.91 22.29 -1.27
N SER A 19 -11.11 22.07 -0.23
CA SER A 19 -10.99 22.97 0.93
C SER A 19 -10.65 24.39 0.46
N ARG A 20 -9.57 24.53 -0.33
CA ARG A 20 -9.09 25.83 -0.82
C ARG A 20 -10.14 26.58 -1.63
N ARG A 21 -10.84 25.90 -2.55
CA ARG A 21 -11.90 26.54 -3.36
C ARG A 21 -13.03 27.06 -2.50
N TRP A 22 -13.47 26.30 -1.50
CA TRP A 22 -14.58 26.71 -0.63
C TRP A 22 -14.19 27.78 0.37
N ILE A 23 -12.97 27.73 0.91
CA ILE A 23 -12.43 28.81 1.74
C ILE A 23 -12.46 30.13 0.98
N CYS A 24 -11.90 30.17 -0.24
CA CYS A 24 -11.92 31.38 -1.06
C CYS A 24 -13.34 31.87 -1.34
N ARG A 25 -14.28 30.96 -1.68
CA ARG A 25 -15.67 31.32 -1.94
C ARG A 25 -16.36 31.92 -0.71
N ILE A 26 -16.18 31.32 0.46
CA ILE A 26 -16.79 31.81 1.71
C ILE A 26 -16.15 33.13 2.12
N GLU A 27 -14.83 33.26 2.03
CA GLU A 27 -14.13 34.52 2.35
C GLU A 27 -14.63 35.68 1.47
N GLN A 28 -14.84 35.43 0.18
CA GLN A 28 -15.39 36.39 -0.79
C GLN A 28 -16.87 36.72 -0.60
N GLN A 29 -17.62 35.95 0.21
CA GLN A 29 -19.01 36.31 0.51
C GLN A 29 -19.05 37.64 1.28
N PRO A 30 -19.92 38.58 0.86
CA PRO A 30 -20.10 39.82 1.59
C PRO A 30 -20.49 39.51 3.03
N LEU A 31 -20.00 40.34 3.97
CA LEU A 31 -20.31 40.21 5.41
C LEU A 31 -21.82 40.16 5.70
N LEU A 32 -22.64 40.69 4.79
CA LEU A 32 -24.10 40.69 4.84
C LEU A 32 -24.75 39.33 4.51
N SER A 33 -24.13 38.49 3.67
CA SER A 33 -24.75 37.23 3.22
C SER A 33 -24.33 36.01 4.04
N SER A 34 -23.25 36.13 4.84
CA SER A 34 -22.82 35.11 5.79
C SER A 34 -22.53 35.78 7.13
N TYR A 35 -23.51 35.74 8.04
CA TYR A 35 -23.40 36.31 9.38
C TYR A 35 -22.16 35.82 10.15
N ASN A 36 -21.65 36.62 11.08
CA ASN A 36 -20.30 36.51 11.66
C ASN A 36 -19.97 35.10 12.19
N THR A 37 -20.75 34.57 13.13
CA THR A 37 -20.50 33.26 13.76
C THR A 37 -20.82 32.11 12.80
N THR A 38 -21.86 32.24 11.96
CA THR A 38 -22.18 31.27 10.90
C THR A 38 -21.06 31.16 9.86
N LYS A 39 -20.47 32.28 9.41
CA LYS A 39 -19.35 32.30 8.46
C LYS A 39 -18.11 31.63 9.07
N GLU A 40 -17.80 31.91 10.32
CA GLU A 40 -16.68 31.25 11.03
C GLU A 40 -16.87 29.74 11.11
N VAL A 41 -18.07 29.27 11.45
CA VAL A 41 -18.40 27.84 11.51
C VAL A 41 -18.31 27.20 10.13
N GLN A 42 -18.83 27.85 9.08
CA GLN A 42 -18.69 27.39 7.70
C GLN A 42 -17.22 27.25 7.28
N LEU A 43 -16.39 28.25 7.59
CA LEU A 43 -14.95 28.22 7.31
C LEU A 43 -14.24 27.05 8.02
N LYS A 44 -14.58 26.80 9.28
CA LYS A 44 -14.02 25.67 10.04
C LYS A 44 -14.47 24.31 9.48
N ILE A 45 -15.72 24.20 9.01
CA ILE A 45 -16.20 22.98 8.33
C ILE A 45 -15.41 22.72 7.06
N VAL A 46 -15.23 23.72 6.20
CA VAL A 46 -14.53 23.52 4.92
C VAL A 46 -13.02 23.30 5.09
N ARG A 47 -12.45 23.68 6.23
CA ARG A 47 -11.06 23.36 6.65
C ARG A 47 -10.92 21.95 7.25
N THR A 48 -12.02 21.30 7.64
CA THR A 48 -11.99 19.95 8.23
C THR A 48 -11.31 18.89 7.33
N PRO A 49 -11.50 18.90 5.99
CA PRO A 49 -10.73 18.08 5.06
C PRO A 49 -9.21 18.17 5.23
N GLU A 50 -8.66 19.32 5.67
CA GLU A 50 -7.21 19.47 5.89
C GLU A 50 -6.72 18.55 7.01
N ARG A 51 -7.51 18.37 8.08
CA ARG A 51 -7.21 17.41 9.15
C ARG A 51 -7.23 15.96 8.64
N HIS A 52 -8.18 15.63 7.76
CA HIS A 52 -8.21 14.31 7.11
C HIS A 52 -7.01 14.09 6.19
N VAL A 53 -6.61 15.12 5.44
CA VAL A 53 -5.44 15.09 4.56
C VAL A 53 -4.17 14.76 5.36
N GLU A 54 -3.96 15.35 6.54
CA GLU A 54 -2.79 15.04 7.36
C GLU A 54 -2.75 13.57 7.80
N LEU A 55 -3.89 12.98 8.17
CA LEU A 55 -3.98 11.55 8.48
C LEU A 55 -3.64 10.67 7.27
N MET A 56 -4.10 11.06 6.08
CA MET A 56 -3.78 10.35 4.83
C MET A 56 -2.30 10.47 4.47
N LYS A 57 -1.69 11.65 4.60
CA LYS A 57 -0.25 11.87 4.36
C LYS A 57 0.60 10.99 5.25
N ALA A 58 0.32 10.98 6.57
CA ALA A 58 1.02 10.13 7.52
C ALA A 58 0.90 8.63 7.16
N SER A 59 -0.26 8.21 6.64
CA SER A 59 -0.47 6.83 6.19
C SER A 59 0.35 6.52 4.93
N VAL A 60 0.39 7.43 3.96
CA VAL A 60 1.22 7.30 2.73
C VAL A 60 2.70 7.15 3.10
N GLU A 61 3.22 7.99 4.00
CA GLU A 61 4.62 7.92 4.44
C GLU A 61 4.96 6.57 5.07
N LYS A 62 4.11 6.10 6.01
CA LYS A 62 4.29 4.78 6.65
C LYS A 62 4.28 3.66 5.60
N ILE A 63 3.37 3.69 4.63
CA ILE A 63 3.29 2.68 3.58
C ILE A 63 4.50 2.74 2.65
N GLN A 64 4.98 3.94 2.30
CA GLN A 64 6.21 4.09 1.51
C GLN A 64 7.43 3.50 2.20
N GLN A 65 7.57 3.71 3.52
CA GLN A 65 8.65 3.09 4.30
C GLN A 65 8.56 1.56 4.28
N ILE A 66 7.35 1.00 4.34
CA ILE A 66 7.10 -0.45 4.23
C ILE A 66 7.51 -0.96 2.85
N ILE A 67 7.12 -0.26 1.77
CA ILE A 67 7.50 -0.60 0.40
C ILE A 67 9.02 -0.58 0.25
N ALA A 68 9.69 0.48 0.71
CA ALA A 68 11.14 0.60 0.65
C ALA A 68 11.84 -0.54 1.39
N THR A 69 11.40 -0.85 2.62
CA THR A 69 11.93 -1.96 3.41
C THR A 69 11.76 -3.30 2.69
N TYR A 70 10.57 -3.57 2.15
CA TYR A 70 10.30 -4.80 1.41
C TYR A 70 11.18 -4.91 0.15
N THR A 71 11.30 -3.83 -0.62
CA THR A 71 12.17 -3.79 -1.80
C THR A 71 13.63 -4.10 -1.44
N THR A 72 14.16 -3.49 -0.38
CA THR A 72 15.53 -3.77 0.08
C THR A 72 15.72 -5.24 0.49
N GLU A 73 14.77 -5.84 1.20
CA GLU A 73 14.86 -7.25 1.58
C GLU A 73 14.76 -8.19 0.36
N VAL A 74 13.89 -7.85 -0.61
CA VAL A 74 13.79 -8.59 -1.88
C VAL A 74 15.08 -8.48 -2.68
N GLU A 75 15.72 -7.31 -2.73
CA GLU A 75 16.99 -7.13 -3.44
C GLU A 75 18.13 -7.93 -2.82
N LYS A 76 18.13 -8.12 -1.49
CA LYS A 76 19.07 -9.02 -0.81
C LYS A 76 18.83 -10.49 -1.21
N MET A 77 17.57 -10.92 -1.24
CA MET A 77 17.21 -12.30 -1.61
C MET A 77 17.45 -12.59 -3.10
N TYR A 78 17.17 -11.60 -3.96
CA TYR A 78 17.18 -11.67 -5.42
C TYR A 78 18.04 -10.56 -6.03
N PRO A 79 19.37 -10.62 -5.87
CA PRO A 79 20.27 -9.58 -6.35
C PRO A 79 20.20 -9.45 -7.87
N ARG A 80 20.16 -8.21 -8.36
CA ARG A 80 20.25 -7.92 -9.80
C ARG A 80 21.70 -8.11 -10.25
N ALA A 81 21.93 -9.02 -11.19
CA ALA A 81 23.21 -9.13 -11.86
C ALA A 81 23.24 -8.20 -13.09
N LEU A 82 24.33 -7.44 -13.26
CA LEU A 82 24.53 -6.42 -14.31
C LEU A 82 24.26 -6.89 -15.75
N PHE A 83 24.22 -8.20 -16.00
CA PHE A 83 24.04 -8.79 -17.33
C PHE A 83 23.00 -9.92 -17.39
N ARG A 84 22.14 -10.08 -16.37
CA ARG A 84 21.06 -11.08 -16.38
C ARG A 84 19.70 -10.41 -16.20
N ILE A 85 18.81 -10.63 -17.18
CA ILE A 85 17.40 -10.21 -17.16
C ILE A 85 16.62 -10.95 -16.06
N THR A 86 17.13 -12.10 -15.58
CA THR A 86 16.41 -12.96 -14.63
C THR A 86 16.75 -12.65 -13.18
N HIS A 87 15.74 -12.25 -12.41
CA HIS A 87 15.77 -12.21 -10.95
C HIS A 87 15.80 -13.65 -10.42
N ARG A 88 16.97 -14.09 -9.95
CA ARG A 88 17.15 -15.40 -9.33
C ARG A 88 17.55 -15.23 -7.88
N HIS A 89 17.13 -16.18 -7.04
CA HIS A 89 17.53 -16.19 -5.66
C HIS A 89 19.06 -16.36 -5.59
N HIS A 90 19.75 -15.66 -4.68
CA HIS A 90 21.22 -15.72 -4.59
C HIS A 90 21.76 -17.15 -4.36
N ARG A 91 20.95 -18.03 -3.76
CA ARG A 91 21.29 -19.47 -3.56
C ARG A 91 20.91 -20.39 -4.71
N THR A 92 20.30 -19.91 -5.80
CA THR A 92 19.83 -20.78 -6.90
C THR A 92 20.94 -21.65 -7.48
N ASP A 93 22.12 -21.07 -7.74
CA ASP A 93 23.24 -21.81 -8.33
C ASP A 93 23.83 -22.82 -7.33
N VAL A 94 23.85 -22.48 -6.03
CA VAL A 94 24.25 -23.39 -4.95
C VAL A 94 23.32 -24.61 -4.91
N MET A 95 22.00 -24.40 -4.87
CA MET A 95 21.01 -25.49 -4.83
C MET A 95 21.11 -26.39 -6.07
N LYS A 96 21.27 -25.78 -7.25
CA LYS A 96 21.46 -26.53 -8.49
C LYS A 96 22.69 -27.43 -8.44
N ASN A 97 23.80 -26.92 -7.89
CA ASN A 97 25.04 -27.70 -7.76
C ASN A 97 24.90 -28.84 -6.75
N LEU A 98 24.19 -28.62 -5.63
CA LEU A 98 23.88 -29.68 -4.67
C LEU A 98 23.08 -30.81 -5.31
N PHE A 99 22.03 -30.50 -6.07
CA PHE A 99 21.24 -31.52 -6.78
C PHE A 99 22.06 -32.28 -7.82
N LYS A 100 22.92 -31.57 -8.59
CA LYS A 100 23.83 -32.20 -9.54
C LYS A 100 24.80 -33.16 -8.84
N ALA A 101 25.41 -32.73 -7.73
CA ALA A 101 26.34 -33.53 -6.96
C ALA A 101 25.64 -34.75 -6.34
N ALA A 102 24.41 -34.60 -5.84
CA ALA A 102 23.64 -35.72 -5.30
C ALA A 102 23.30 -36.76 -6.37
N TYR A 103 23.05 -36.34 -7.61
CA TYR A 103 22.61 -37.21 -8.70
C TYR A 103 23.77 -37.85 -9.51
N SER A 104 25.00 -37.36 -9.39
CA SER A 104 26.13 -37.75 -10.26
C SER A 104 26.39 -39.25 -10.27
N SER A 105 26.50 -39.89 -9.10
CA SER A 105 26.76 -41.33 -9.01
C SER A 105 25.62 -42.18 -9.59
N LEU A 106 24.37 -41.78 -9.34
CA LEU A 106 23.20 -42.45 -9.90
C LEU A 106 23.14 -42.30 -11.42
N PHE A 107 23.55 -41.14 -11.95
CA PHE A 107 23.66 -40.90 -13.39
C PHE A 107 24.71 -41.78 -14.04
N ASP A 108 25.89 -41.92 -13.43
CA ASP A 108 26.97 -42.76 -13.93
C ASP A 108 26.57 -44.24 -13.98
N LEU A 109 25.91 -44.74 -12.94
CA LEU A 109 25.37 -46.11 -12.90
C LEU A 109 24.27 -46.32 -13.95
N SER A 110 23.37 -45.35 -14.12
CA SER A 110 22.36 -45.38 -15.18
C SER A 110 23.00 -45.45 -16.57
N ASN A 111 24.03 -44.65 -16.84
CA ASN A 111 24.74 -44.70 -18.12
C ASN A 111 25.47 -46.03 -18.32
N LYS A 112 26.06 -46.58 -17.26
CA LYS A 112 26.71 -47.89 -17.30
C LYS A 112 25.72 -49.01 -17.61
N LEU A 113 24.53 -48.99 -17.01
CA LEU A 113 23.45 -49.95 -17.31
C LEU A 113 23.01 -49.87 -18.77
N LYS A 114 22.79 -48.66 -19.29
CA LYS A 114 22.45 -48.46 -20.72
C LYS A 114 23.49 -49.07 -21.64
N GLU A 115 24.77 -48.86 -21.36
CA GLU A 115 25.85 -49.44 -22.15
C GLU A 115 25.92 -50.97 -22.01
N LEU A 116 25.72 -51.52 -20.81
CA LEU A 116 25.70 -52.97 -20.61
C LEU A 116 24.53 -53.65 -21.35
N HIS A 117 23.33 -53.08 -21.34
CA HIS A 117 22.20 -53.62 -22.11
C HIS A 117 22.42 -53.54 -23.62
N LYS A 118 23.13 -52.50 -24.09
CA LYS A 118 23.56 -52.42 -25.50
C LYS A 118 24.52 -53.57 -25.83
N GLN A 119 25.50 -53.83 -24.97
CA GLN A 119 26.44 -54.95 -25.13
C GLN A 119 25.74 -56.31 -25.06
N GLU A 120 24.77 -56.48 -24.17
CA GLU A 120 23.95 -57.68 -24.05
C GLU A 120 23.17 -57.93 -25.35
N THR A 121 22.57 -56.89 -25.92
CA THR A 121 21.83 -56.99 -27.19
C THR A 121 22.74 -57.41 -28.35
N ILE A 122 23.95 -56.85 -28.41
CA ILE A 122 24.95 -57.22 -29.42
C ILE A 122 25.40 -58.67 -29.24
N ALA A 123 25.69 -59.08 -28.00
CA ALA A 123 26.11 -60.45 -27.68
C ALA A 123 25.01 -61.48 -27.99
N LYS A 124 23.74 -61.16 -27.72
CA LYS A 124 22.58 -62.00 -28.08
C LYS A 124 22.46 -62.18 -29.60
N ARG A 125 22.64 -61.12 -30.38
CA ARG A 125 22.63 -61.22 -31.85
C ARG A 125 23.77 -62.08 -32.36
N ALA A 126 24.99 -61.82 -31.86
CA ALA A 126 26.17 -62.55 -32.29
C ALA A 126 26.10 -64.05 -31.94
N LEU A 127 25.39 -64.43 -30.86
CA LEU A 127 25.13 -65.82 -30.48
C LEU A 127 24.22 -66.54 -31.48
N ASN A 128 23.25 -65.84 -32.07
CA ASN A 128 22.34 -66.39 -33.07
C ASN A 128 23.00 -66.60 -34.44
N ASP A 129 24.10 -65.90 -34.71
CA ASP A 129 24.76 -65.87 -36.02
C ASP A 129 25.93 -66.88 -36.17
N ASN A 130 26.21 -67.71 -35.15
CA ASN A 130 27.45 -68.51 -35.07
C ASN A 130 27.22 -70.03 -34.85
N ASP A 131 28.08 -70.86 -35.47
CA ASP A 131 28.07 -72.32 -35.37
C ASP A 131 28.94 -72.88 -34.22
N GLY A 132 28.38 -73.84 -33.48
CA GLY A 132 29.05 -74.84 -32.62
C GLY A 132 30.05 -74.32 -31.57
N GLN A 133 31.34 -74.21 -31.92
CA GLN A 133 32.41 -73.82 -30.99
C GLN A 133 32.42 -72.32 -30.67
N SER A 134 31.93 -71.48 -31.59
CA SER A 134 31.81 -70.03 -31.35
C SER A 134 30.64 -69.71 -30.41
N GLN A 135 29.63 -70.60 -30.34
CA GLN A 135 28.49 -70.46 -29.42
C GLN A 135 28.89 -70.58 -27.95
N THR A 136 29.74 -71.53 -27.57
CA THR A 136 30.14 -71.72 -26.16
C THR A 136 30.85 -70.48 -25.62
N ARG A 137 31.77 -69.91 -26.41
CA ARG A 137 32.49 -68.68 -26.06
C ARG A 137 31.55 -67.48 -25.96
N GLN A 138 30.57 -67.38 -26.85
CA GLN A 138 29.59 -66.30 -26.81
C GLN A 138 28.57 -66.43 -25.67
N GLN A 139 28.22 -67.66 -25.27
CA GLN A 139 27.42 -67.92 -24.07
C GLN A 139 28.13 -67.47 -22.79
N GLU A 140 29.44 -67.74 -22.68
CA GLU A 140 30.24 -67.27 -21.55
C GLU A 140 30.30 -65.74 -21.49
N ILE A 141 30.49 -65.08 -22.64
CA ILE A 141 30.47 -63.61 -22.74
C ILE A 141 29.10 -63.05 -22.33
N LEU A 142 28.02 -63.64 -22.84
CA LEU A 142 26.66 -63.21 -22.51
C LEU A 142 26.40 -63.36 -21.01
N LYS A 143 26.74 -64.51 -20.42
CA LYS A 143 26.61 -64.75 -18.98
C LYS A 143 27.40 -63.72 -18.17
N ALA A 144 28.63 -63.41 -18.55
CA ALA A 144 29.44 -62.41 -17.88
C ALA A 144 28.86 -60.98 -17.99
N ILE A 145 28.20 -60.64 -19.11
CA ILE A 145 27.49 -59.37 -19.27
C ILE A 145 26.25 -59.33 -18.37
N THR A 146 25.45 -60.39 -18.35
CA THR A 146 24.25 -60.51 -17.49
C THR A 146 24.62 -60.39 -16.01
N GLU A 147 25.68 -61.06 -15.55
CA GLU A 147 26.16 -60.90 -14.17
C GLU A 147 26.60 -59.46 -13.86
N LYS A 148 27.23 -58.77 -14.81
CA LYS A 148 27.60 -57.35 -14.65
C LYS A 148 26.38 -56.45 -14.59
N ILE A 149 25.34 -56.73 -15.38
CA ILE A 149 24.05 -56.02 -15.33
C ILE A 149 23.46 -56.17 -13.93
N GLU A 150 23.26 -57.40 -13.45
CA GLU A 150 22.67 -57.65 -12.13
C GLU A 150 23.45 -57.00 -10.97
N ARG A 151 24.79 -56.97 -11.05
CA ARG A 151 25.63 -56.28 -10.06
C ARG A 151 25.44 -54.76 -10.13
N THR A 152 25.36 -54.21 -11.34
CA THR A 152 25.19 -52.77 -11.56
C THR A 152 23.78 -52.33 -11.19
N GLU A 153 22.75 -53.13 -11.44
CA GLU A 153 21.37 -52.88 -11.00
C GLU A 153 21.28 -52.84 -9.47
N ARG A 154 21.89 -53.82 -8.78
CA ARG A 154 21.97 -53.80 -7.31
C ARG A 154 22.75 -52.60 -6.76
N ALA A 155 23.76 -52.13 -7.47
CA ALA A 155 24.47 -50.89 -7.10
C ALA A 155 23.59 -49.66 -7.34
N TYR A 156 22.88 -49.62 -8.47
CA TYR A 156 21.95 -48.55 -8.82
C TYR A 156 20.82 -48.41 -7.81
N ASP A 157 20.19 -49.52 -7.40
CA ASP A 157 19.11 -49.50 -6.41
C ASP A 157 19.59 -49.00 -5.05
N ARG A 158 20.81 -49.36 -4.64
CA ARG A 158 21.42 -48.82 -3.41
C ARG A 158 21.69 -47.34 -3.52
N GLU A 159 22.31 -46.88 -4.62
CA GLU A 159 22.58 -45.45 -4.83
C GLU A 159 21.30 -44.63 -4.96
N LYS A 160 20.21 -45.22 -5.48
CA LYS A 160 18.90 -44.58 -5.57
C LYS A 160 18.33 -44.23 -4.20
N VAL A 161 18.52 -45.09 -3.20
CA VAL A 161 18.14 -44.81 -1.81
C VAL A 161 18.95 -43.64 -1.25
N ILE A 162 20.28 -43.68 -1.45
CA ILE A 162 21.19 -42.61 -1.02
C ILE A 162 20.85 -41.27 -1.68
N TYR A 163 20.58 -41.28 -2.99
CA TYR A 163 20.14 -40.09 -3.73
C TYR A 163 18.86 -39.52 -3.14
N ARG A 164 17.85 -40.35 -2.83
CA ARG A 164 16.59 -39.88 -2.24
C ARG A 164 16.81 -39.18 -0.91
N GLU A 165 17.67 -39.73 -0.05
CA GLU A 165 18.01 -39.10 1.23
C GLU A 165 18.69 -37.74 1.02
N ARG A 166 19.73 -37.70 0.17
CA ARG A 166 20.43 -36.44 -0.17
C ARG A 166 19.49 -35.41 -0.78
N ALA A 167 18.65 -35.82 -1.73
CA ALA A 167 17.68 -34.95 -2.39
C ALA A 167 16.63 -34.42 -1.42
N THR A 168 16.21 -35.22 -0.44
CA THR A 168 15.26 -34.79 0.61
C THR A 168 15.89 -33.72 1.50
N ASN A 169 17.17 -33.87 1.86
CA ASN A 169 17.88 -32.85 2.63
C ASN A 169 18.00 -31.53 1.87
N ILE A 170 18.37 -31.58 0.59
CA ILE A 170 18.44 -30.38 -0.27
C ILE A 170 17.05 -29.75 -0.42
N TYR A 171 16.01 -30.57 -0.59
CA TYR A 171 14.63 -30.10 -0.64
C TYR A 171 14.21 -29.37 0.64
N GLN A 172 14.61 -29.87 1.81
CA GLN A 172 14.34 -29.18 3.08
C GLN A 172 15.03 -27.81 3.14
N GLU A 173 16.26 -27.66 2.62
CA GLU A 173 16.89 -26.35 2.50
C GLU A 173 16.11 -25.41 1.58
N CYS A 174 15.58 -25.92 0.45
CA CYS A 174 14.70 -25.13 -0.41
C CYS A 174 13.42 -24.70 0.32
N ARG A 175 12.85 -25.56 1.17
CA ARG A 175 11.67 -25.22 1.97
C ARG A 175 11.94 -24.11 2.98
N GLU A 176 13.08 -24.12 3.64
CA GLU A 176 13.44 -23.04 4.58
C GLU A 176 13.59 -21.69 3.85
N LEU A 177 14.18 -21.70 2.65
CA LEU A 177 14.27 -20.47 1.83
C LEU A 177 12.89 -19.94 1.42
N GLU A 178 11.99 -20.83 1.00
CA GLU A 178 10.63 -20.40 0.66
C GLU A 178 9.86 -19.93 1.90
N LYS A 179 10.08 -20.54 3.05
CA LYS A 179 9.50 -20.11 4.33
C LYS A 179 9.96 -18.69 4.71
N GLU A 180 11.25 -18.37 4.57
CA GLU A 180 11.77 -17.01 4.79
C GLU A 180 11.06 -15.98 3.90
N ARG A 181 10.87 -16.31 2.61
CA ARG A 181 10.15 -15.46 1.66
C ARG A 181 8.69 -15.24 2.07
N LEU A 182 7.98 -16.32 2.42
CA LEU A 182 6.59 -16.26 2.85
C LEU A 182 6.42 -15.48 4.17
N ASP A 183 7.36 -15.64 5.12
CA ASP A 183 7.37 -14.89 6.37
C ASP A 183 7.61 -13.39 6.13
N LEU A 184 8.51 -13.03 5.20
CA LEU A 184 8.72 -11.64 4.79
C LEU A 184 7.43 -11.04 4.20
N ILE A 185 6.76 -11.75 3.28
CA ILE A 185 5.48 -11.31 2.70
C ILE A 185 4.44 -11.12 3.81
N ARG A 186 4.26 -12.11 4.69
CA ARG A 186 3.30 -12.05 5.79
C ARG A 186 3.56 -10.85 6.71
N LYS A 187 4.81 -10.65 7.14
CA LYS A 187 5.20 -9.51 8.00
C LYS A 187 4.93 -8.17 7.29
N THR A 188 5.21 -8.09 6.00
CA THR A 188 4.99 -6.88 5.18
C THR A 188 3.50 -6.56 5.06
N LEU A 189 2.66 -7.56 4.80
CA LEU A 189 1.20 -7.41 4.75
C LEU A 189 0.62 -6.95 6.09
N ILE A 190 1.08 -7.53 7.21
CA ILE A 190 0.65 -7.10 8.54
C ILE A 190 1.02 -5.63 8.79
N LYS A 191 2.26 -5.23 8.45
CA LYS A 191 2.69 -3.83 8.56
C LYS A 191 1.84 -2.91 7.68
N PHE A 192 1.54 -3.33 6.45
CA PHE A 192 0.70 -2.57 5.53
C PHE A 192 -0.71 -2.36 6.08
N ILE A 193 -1.36 -3.43 6.58
CA ILE A 193 -2.69 -3.33 7.18
C ILE A 193 -2.68 -2.36 8.37
N LYS A 194 -1.67 -2.47 9.25
CA LYS A 194 -1.52 -1.57 10.39
C LYS A 194 -1.29 -0.11 9.98
N ALA A 195 -0.64 0.14 8.85
CA ALA A 195 -0.40 1.50 8.36
C ALA A 195 -1.62 2.07 7.62
N ALA A 196 -2.29 1.27 6.79
CA ALA A 196 -3.44 1.70 5.99
C ALA A 196 -4.74 1.80 6.80
N PHE A 197 -4.92 0.91 7.78
CA PHE A 197 -6.17 0.74 8.53
C PHE A 197 -5.94 0.81 10.04
N SER A 198 -5.05 1.69 10.49
CA SER A 198 -4.70 1.80 11.90
C SER A 198 -5.92 2.23 12.74
N PHE A 199 -6.08 1.62 13.92
CA PHE A 199 -7.10 2.04 14.88
C PHE A 199 -6.90 3.51 15.31
N GLU A 200 -5.64 3.94 15.41
CA GLU A 200 -5.27 5.33 15.71
C GLU A 200 -5.87 6.30 14.68
N ASN A 201 -5.78 5.98 13.38
CA ASN A 201 -6.34 6.80 12.32
C ASN A 201 -7.88 6.85 12.41
N VAL A 202 -8.53 5.72 12.70
CA VAL A 202 -9.98 5.66 12.87
C VAL A 202 -10.42 6.50 14.07
N SER A 203 -9.70 6.40 15.20
CA SER A 203 -9.98 7.21 16.38
C SER A 203 -9.76 8.70 16.13
N ALA A 204 -8.66 9.07 15.47
CA ALA A 204 -8.40 10.46 15.09
C ALA A 204 -9.46 10.98 14.12
N GLN A 205 -9.93 10.15 13.19
CA GLN A 205 -11.00 10.50 12.27
C GLN A 205 -12.33 10.72 13.00
N ARG A 206 -12.67 9.86 13.97
CA ARG A 206 -13.84 10.06 14.84
C ARG A 206 -13.75 11.39 15.59
N GLN A 207 -12.59 11.69 16.19
CA GLN A 207 -12.39 12.95 16.92
C GLN A 207 -12.63 14.17 16.04
N ILE A 208 -12.21 14.14 14.77
CA ILE A 208 -12.48 15.22 13.81
C ILE A 208 -13.99 15.50 13.69
N TYR A 209 -14.82 14.46 13.59
CA TYR A 209 -16.27 14.61 13.48
C TYR A 209 -16.93 15.05 14.79
N GLU A 210 -16.45 14.55 15.93
CA GLU A 210 -16.94 14.98 17.25
C GLU A 210 -16.64 16.47 17.50
N ASP A 211 -15.42 16.92 17.17
CA ASP A 211 -15.04 18.34 17.22
C ASP A 211 -15.94 19.19 16.33
N LEU A 212 -16.24 18.71 15.12
CA LEU A 212 -17.10 19.39 14.15
C LEU A 212 -18.54 19.56 14.66
N SER A 213 -19.10 18.49 15.23
CA SER A 213 -20.45 18.50 15.81
C SER A 213 -20.54 19.44 17.01
N SER A 214 -19.56 19.38 17.91
CA SER A 214 -19.49 20.27 19.07
C SER A 214 -19.37 21.73 18.64
N MET A 215 -18.57 22.01 17.62
CA MET A 215 -18.43 23.35 17.06
C MET A 215 -19.76 23.87 16.49
N LEU A 216 -20.47 23.06 15.71
CA LEU A 216 -21.78 23.41 15.14
C LEU A 216 -22.81 23.74 16.23
N GLN A 217 -22.83 22.96 17.31
CA GLN A 217 -23.79 23.13 18.40
C GLN A 217 -23.47 24.34 19.30
N ASN A 218 -22.19 24.63 19.51
CA ASN A 218 -21.77 25.56 20.55
C ASN A 218 -21.25 26.91 20.03
N GLN A 219 -20.83 27.00 18.77
CA GLN A 219 -20.18 28.21 18.22
C GLN A 219 -21.04 28.95 17.20
N GLN A 220 -22.05 28.30 16.60
CA GLN A 220 -23.01 28.99 15.75
C GLN A 220 -24.06 29.65 16.65
N ASN A 221 -24.14 30.98 16.61
CA ASN A 221 -25.06 31.73 17.44
C ASN A 221 -25.98 32.59 16.56
N THR A 222 -27.14 32.02 16.24
CA THR A 222 -28.17 32.71 15.44
C THR A 222 -28.57 34.06 16.03
N SER A 223 -28.64 34.17 17.37
CA SER A 223 -29.02 35.43 18.01
C SER A 223 -27.95 36.51 17.83
N GLU A 224 -26.68 36.16 18.00
CA GLU A 224 -25.55 37.08 17.80
C GLU A 224 -25.44 37.52 16.34
N ASP A 225 -25.66 36.58 15.42
CA ASP A 225 -25.67 36.83 13.98
C ASP A 225 -26.80 37.81 13.58
N LEU A 226 -28.01 37.62 14.13
CA LEU A 226 -29.15 38.52 13.90
C LEU A 226 -28.95 39.89 14.54
N ASP A 227 -28.39 39.96 15.76
CA ASP A 227 -28.05 41.22 16.41
C ASP A 227 -26.97 41.99 15.61
N PHE A 228 -25.95 41.30 15.10
CA PHE A 228 -24.93 41.88 14.23
C PHE A 228 -25.55 42.49 12.96
N TRP A 229 -26.45 41.76 12.31
CA TRP A 229 -27.18 42.25 11.14
C TRP A 229 -28.05 43.46 11.47
N ALA A 230 -28.83 43.39 12.55
CA ALA A 230 -29.70 44.48 12.95
C ALA A 230 -28.91 45.77 13.25
N ARG A 231 -27.72 45.66 13.87
CA ARG A 231 -26.81 46.79 14.11
C ARG A 231 -26.28 47.37 12.81
N HIS A 232 -25.91 46.52 11.86
CA HIS A 232 -25.36 46.94 10.58
C HIS A 232 -26.37 47.75 9.75
N TYR A 233 -27.64 47.39 9.80
CA TYR A 233 -28.72 48.08 9.06
C TYR A 233 -29.47 49.15 9.86
N GLY A 234 -29.04 49.43 11.09
CA GLY A 234 -29.65 50.47 11.94
C GLY A 234 -31.07 50.15 12.43
N VAL A 235 -31.49 48.89 12.37
CA VAL A 235 -32.77 48.40 12.90
C VAL A 235 -32.65 47.77 14.28
N TYR A 236 -31.45 47.81 14.87
CA TYR A 236 -31.20 47.30 16.20
C TYR A 236 -31.87 48.16 17.27
N ASP A 237 -32.81 47.56 17.99
CA ASP A 237 -33.38 48.12 19.19
C ASP A 237 -32.84 47.40 20.43
N PRO A 238 -31.99 48.06 21.25
CA PRO A 238 -31.44 47.48 22.48
C PRO A 238 -32.50 47.02 23.49
N THR A 239 -33.73 47.54 23.41
CA THR A 239 -34.81 47.20 24.34
C THR A 239 -35.49 45.88 23.99
N THR A 240 -35.39 45.41 22.74
CA THR A 240 -36.03 44.17 22.27
C THR A 240 -35.17 42.92 22.55
N SER A 241 -33.84 42.98 22.40
CA SER A 241 -32.94 41.84 22.66
C SER A 241 -32.92 41.39 24.13
N ARG A 242 -33.34 42.25 25.07
CA ARG A 242 -33.41 41.94 26.52
C ARG A 242 -34.62 41.07 26.89
N SER A 243 -35.66 41.06 26.06
CA SER A 243 -36.91 40.30 26.29
C SER A 243 -36.75 38.80 25.96
N SER A 244 -35.93 38.48 24.96
CA SER A 244 -35.71 37.10 24.48
C SER A 244 -34.91 36.23 25.46
N LEU A 245 -34.06 36.83 26.31
CA LEU A 245 -33.24 36.10 27.28
C LEU A 245 -33.98 35.72 28.58
N MET A 246 -35.25 36.14 28.75
CA MET A 246 -36.01 35.94 29.99
C MET A 246 -37.15 34.90 29.91
N SER A 247 -37.24 34.08 28.85
CA SER A 247 -38.30 33.05 28.75
C SER A 247 -37.89 31.63 29.18
N HIS A 248 -36.68 31.44 29.72
CA HIS A 248 -36.28 30.19 30.37
C HIS A 248 -35.65 30.44 31.73
N THR A 249 -36.47 30.83 32.70
CA THR A 249 -36.17 30.62 34.13
C THR A 249 -37.27 29.76 34.73
N ASP A 250 -37.04 28.44 34.73
CA ASP A 250 -37.47 27.58 35.82
C ASP A 250 -36.20 27.01 36.48
N ASP A 251 -35.98 27.50 37.71
CA ASP A 251 -35.24 26.91 38.82
C ASP A 251 -33.93 26.15 38.55
N ASN A 252 -32.80 26.81 38.83
CA ASN A 252 -31.94 26.30 39.91
C ASN A 252 -30.92 27.32 40.43
N ARG A 253 -30.93 27.50 41.75
CA ARG A 253 -29.97 28.27 42.54
C ARG A 253 -28.58 27.65 42.48
N ASN A 254 -27.59 28.41 42.00
CA ASN A 254 -26.30 28.55 42.69
C ASN A 254 -25.48 29.70 42.09
N GLU A 255 -25.62 30.88 42.66
CA GLU A 255 -24.66 31.96 42.47
C GLU A 255 -23.38 31.63 43.23
N ARG A 256 -22.25 31.56 42.53
CA ARG A 256 -20.99 32.22 42.92
C ARG A 256 -19.92 32.06 41.83
N ASN A 257 -19.34 33.21 41.48
CA ASN A 257 -18.05 33.45 40.81
C ASN A 257 -18.03 33.40 39.27
N SER A 258 -18.18 34.57 38.63
CA SER A 258 -17.31 35.00 37.50
C SER A 258 -17.66 36.40 37.01
N THR A 259 -17.23 37.42 37.75
CA THR A 259 -17.22 38.82 37.28
C THR A 259 -15.77 39.27 37.18
N GLN A 260 -14.99 38.71 36.24
CA GLN A 260 -13.60 39.17 36.04
C GLN A 260 -12.95 38.80 34.68
N MET A 261 -13.69 38.80 33.56
CA MET A 261 -13.11 38.55 32.22
C MET A 261 -13.75 39.38 31.08
N ALA A 262 -14.44 40.48 31.37
CA ALA A 262 -15.16 41.26 30.34
C ALA A 262 -14.46 42.56 29.89
N SER A 263 -13.28 42.91 30.43
CA SER A 263 -12.66 44.23 30.22
C SER A 263 -11.39 44.26 29.36
N GLN A 264 -11.13 43.26 28.50
CA GLN A 264 -9.89 43.25 27.68
C GLN A 264 -10.08 43.10 26.16
N ARG A 265 -11.31 43.19 25.62
CA ARG A 265 -11.54 42.93 24.18
C ARG A 265 -11.88 44.15 23.31
N LEU A 266 -11.80 45.37 23.83
CA LEU A 266 -12.25 46.58 23.11
C LEU A 266 -11.16 47.46 22.48
N GLU A 267 -9.87 47.12 22.55
CA GLU A 267 -8.79 48.01 22.05
C GLU A 267 -8.07 47.54 20.76
N ARG A 268 -8.60 46.55 20.03
CA ARG A 268 -7.91 46.01 18.82
C ARG A 268 -8.53 46.32 17.47
N SER A 269 -9.48 47.27 17.38
CA SER A 269 -10.20 47.57 16.14
C SER A 269 -9.97 48.98 15.57
N GLN A 270 -8.81 49.60 15.85
CA GLN A 270 -8.37 50.80 15.14
C GLN A 270 -6.91 50.61 14.75
N ASN A 271 -6.68 50.23 13.49
CA ASN A 271 -5.48 50.44 12.68
C ASN A 271 -5.47 49.39 11.56
N PHE A 272 -6.07 49.70 10.41
CA PHE A 272 -5.63 49.18 9.11
C PHE A 272 -6.37 49.94 8.00
N ASP A 273 -6.05 51.22 7.87
CA ASP A 273 -6.22 51.99 6.63
C ASP A 273 -4.90 52.69 6.35
N THR A 274 -4.11 52.13 5.44
CA THR A 274 -3.09 52.79 4.62
C THR A 274 -2.36 51.71 3.81
N LEU A 275 -2.80 51.45 2.58
CA LEU A 275 -1.93 51.52 1.40
C LEU A 275 -2.74 51.19 0.13
N SER A 276 -2.76 52.20 -0.72
CA SER A 276 -3.43 52.28 -2.01
C SER A 276 -2.53 51.76 -3.14
N HIS A 277 -3.19 51.08 -4.08
CA HIS A 277 -2.90 50.97 -5.52
C HIS A 277 -1.56 50.41 -6.02
N THR A 278 -1.65 49.33 -6.79
CA THR A 278 -1.46 49.37 -8.26
C THR A 278 -1.84 48.03 -8.90
N THR A 279 -2.72 48.05 -9.92
CA THR A 279 -2.54 47.45 -11.28
C THR A 279 -3.90 47.26 -11.96
N THR A 280 -4.25 48.25 -12.77
CA THR A 280 -4.77 48.24 -14.15
C THR A 280 -5.33 46.93 -14.75
N GLU A 281 -6.64 46.93 -14.96
CA GLU A 281 -7.39 46.77 -16.23
C GLU A 281 -7.00 45.77 -17.36
N ILE A 282 -7.99 44.89 -17.66
CA ILE A 282 -8.64 44.60 -18.97
C ILE A 282 -7.86 43.80 -20.07
N TYR A 283 -8.31 42.57 -20.43
CA TYR A 283 -9.24 42.26 -21.55
C TYR A 283 -9.52 40.75 -21.69
N VAL A 284 -10.74 40.48 -22.14
CA VAL A 284 -11.41 39.23 -22.51
C VAL A 284 -10.72 38.51 -23.68
N ASN A 285 -10.75 37.16 -23.71
CA ASN A 285 -11.04 36.49 -24.96
C ASN A 285 -11.81 35.17 -24.77
N GLU A 286 -12.88 35.09 -25.54
CA GLU A 286 -13.91 34.06 -25.63
C GLU A 286 -13.44 32.81 -26.41
N SER A 287 -14.03 31.68 -26.03
CA SER A 287 -14.65 30.64 -26.88
C SER A 287 -13.85 29.99 -28.02
N ARG A 288 -13.62 28.67 -27.90
CA ARG A 288 -14.09 27.67 -28.89
C ARG A 288 -13.92 26.24 -28.37
N ILE A 289 -15.02 25.60 -27.99
CA ILE A 289 -15.17 24.14 -27.95
C ILE A 289 -16.28 23.84 -28.95
N GLU A 290 -15.89 23.43 -30.16
CA GLU A 290 -16.79 22.76 -31.10
C GLU A 290 -16.49 21.26 -31.03
N HIS A 291 -17.58 20.51 -30.95
CA HIS A 291 -17.68 19.06 -31.00
C HIS A 291 -16.92 18.44 -32.18
N ASP A 292 -16.34 17.26 -31.96
CA ASP A 292 -16.30 16.18 -32.95
C ASP A 292 -16.15 14.83 -32.22
N GLU A 293 -17.30 14.20 -31.94
CA GLU A 293 -17.44 12.75 -31.80
C GLU A 293 -18.30 12.29 -33.00
N ALA A 294 -17.72 11.53 -33.93
CA ALA A 294 -18.35 10.37 -34.57
C ALA A 294 -17.46 9.78 -35.69
N GLU A 295 -17.26 8.46 -35.59
CA GLU A 295 -17.21 7.47 -36.68
C GLU A 295 -16.07 7.50 -37.72
N SER A 296 -15.12 6.57 -37.55
CA SER A 296 -14.82 5.57 -38.58
C SER A 296 -13.89 4.48 -38.05
N ALA A 297 -14.42 3.25 -37.95
CA ALA A 297 -13.65 2.03 -38.10
C ALA A 297 -14.61 0.92 -38.55
N GLU A 298 -14.66 0.73 -39.87
CA GLU A 298 -14.77 -0.61 -40.48
C GLU A 298 -13.52 -1.44 -40.15
#